data_AF-A0A9Q3E1M9-F1
#
_entry.id   AF-A0A9Q3E1M9-F1
#
_cell.length_a   1.000
_cell.length_b   1.000
_cell.length_c   1.000
_cell.angle_alpha   90.00
_cell.angle_beta   90.00
_cell.angle_gamma   90.00
#
_symmetry.space_group_name_H-M   'P 1'
#
loop_
_entity.id
_entity.type
_entity.pdbx_description
1 polymer ?
#
loop_
_entity_poly.entity_id
_entity_poly.type
_entity_poly.pdbx_seq_one_letter_code
_entity_poly.pdbx_strand_id
1 'polypeptide(L)'
;MARSLNIMMALPIYYWFTLLQALELAYKTSIHASTGKTPEILEKGWNPKLPVDTLKKDLVYIHPTALSFKLLLDKVRHNAKHSINNVFQYSKQKWDKSHKNPEFKVGD
;
A
#
# COMPACT_ATOMS: atom_id res chain seq x y z
N MET A 1 -2.26 22.49 6.83
CA MET A 1 -2.33 21.60 5.65
C MET A 1 -0.93 21.31 5.11
N ALA A 2 0.01 20.86 5.95
CA ALA A 2 1.43 20.71 5.57
C ALA A 2 2.20 19.59 6.33
N ARG A 3 1.52 18.75 7.12
CA ARG A 3 2.19 17.73 7.95
C ARG A 3 2.26 16.33 7.32
N SER A 4 1.44 16.04 6.32
CA SER A 4 1.38 14.71 5.69
C SER A 4 2.47 14.48 4.63
N LEU A 5 2.94 15.54 3.93
CA LEU A 5 4.05 15.42 2.98
C LEU A 5 5.41 15.30 3.67
N ASN A 6 5.53 15.82 4.90
CA ASN A 6 6.78 15.75 5.65
C ASN A 6 7.11 14.35 6.14
N ILE A 7 6.15 13.42 6.28
CA ILE A 7 6.45 12.07 6.80
C ILE A 7 7.10 11.19 5.72
N MET A 8 6.80 11.44 4.44
CA MET A 8 7.37 10.65 3.34
C MET A 8 8.66 11.27 2.78
N MET A 9 8.87 12.59 2.94
CA MET A 9 10.10 13.29 2.55
C MET A 9 11.13 13.50 3.68
N ALA A 10 10.79 13.20 4.95
CA ALA A 10 11.73 13.31 6.07
C ALA A 10 12.59 12.05 6.28
N LEU A 11 12.47 11.03 5.44
CA LEU A 11 13.47 9.98 5.40
C LEU A 11 14.72 10.55 4.70
N PRO A 12 15.93 10.29 5.22
CA PRO A 12 17.17 10.80 4.63
C PRO A 12 17.14 10.55 3.12
N ILE A 13 17.59 11.53 2.33
CA ILE A 13 17.60 11.53 0.84
C ILE A 13 18.26 10.24 0.27
N TYR A 14 18.96 9.48 1.11
CA TYR A 14 19.57 8.19 0.80
C TYR A 14 18.62 6.98 0.75
N TYR A 15 17.39 7.07 1.29
CA TYR A 15 16.47 5.92 1.42
C TYR A 15 15.48 5.75 0.25
N TRP A 16 15.27 6.76 -0.59
CA TRP A 16 14.25 6.65 -1.65
C TRP A 16 14.71 5.73 -2.79
N PHE A 17 16.00 5.72 -3.14
CA PHE A 17 16.54 4.88 -4.21
C PHE A 17 16.48 3.39 -3.85
N THR A 18 16.77 3.04 -2.59
CA THR A 18 16.61 1.66 -2.10
C THR A 18 15.14 1.26 -1.99
N LEU A 19 14.27 2.22 -1.65
CA LEU A 19 12.82 2.01 -1.63
C LEU A 19 12.22 1.85 -3.03
N LEU A 20 12.83 2.44 -4.06
CA LEU A 20 12.28 2.46 -5.42
C LEU A 20 12.04 1.04 -5.96
N GLN A 21 13.01 0.15 -5.80
CA GLN A 21 12.89 -1.25 -6.24
C GLN A 21 11.78 -1.99 -5.48
N ALA A 22 11.69 -1.76 -4.16
CA ALA A 22 10.65 -2.35 -3.34
C ALA A 22 9.25 -1.82 -3.71
N LEU A 23 9.16 -0.53 -4.04
CA LEU A 23 7.93 0.12 -4.48
C LEU A 23 7.50 -0.38 -5.86
N GLU A 24 8.44 -0.51 -6.80
CA GLU A 24 8.18 -1.05 -8.14
C GLU A 24 7.60 -2.46 -8.06
N LEU A 25 8.21 -3.34 -7.25
CA LEU A 25 7.72 -4.69 -7.02
C LEU A 25 6.32 -4.68 -6.37
N ALA A 26 6.11 -3.83 -5.37
CA ALA A 26 4.82 -3.71 -4.70
C ALA A 26 3.72 -3.21 -5.66
N TYR A 27 4.04 -2.27 -6.55
CA TYR A 27 3.11 -1.76 -7.55
C TYR A 27 2.76 -2.84 -8.58
N LYS A 28 3.76 -3.54 -9.13
CA LYS A 28 3.56 -4.58 -10.14
C LYS A 28 2.72 -5.77 -9.65
N THR A 29 2.80 -6.08 -8.36
CA THR A 29 2.08 -7.18 -7.71
C THR A 29 0.78 -6.76 -7.00
N SER A 30 0.48 -5.46 -6.98
CA SER A 30 -0.74 -4.90 -6.38
C SER A 30 -1.93 -5.03 -7.32
N ILE A 31 -3.10 -5.40 -6.80
CA ILE A 31 -4.34 -5.42 -7.59
C ILE A 31 -4.75 -3.98 -7.89
N HIS A 32 -4.88 -3.65 -9.18
CA HIS A 32 -5.30 -2.32 -9.59
C HIS A 32 -6.82 -2.16 -9.49
N ALA A 33 -7.29 -1.02 -8.97
CA ALA A 33 -8.70 -0.80 -8.67
C ALA A 33 -9.62 -0.82 -9.91
N SER A 34 -9.13 -0.35 -11.07
CA SER A 34 -9.94 -0.29 -12.30
C SER A 34 -10.03 -1.61 -13.06
N THR A 35 -8.99 -2.44 -13.01
CA THR A 35 -8.90 -3.68 -13.80
C THR A 35 -9.12 -4.94 -12.98
N GLY A 36 -9.02 -4.85 -11.65
CA GLY A 36 -9.13 -6.00 -10.75
C GLY A 36 -8.00 -7.03 -10.90
N LYS A 37 -6.97 -6.71 -11.68
CA LYS A 37 -5.80 -7.56 -11.97
C LYS A 37 -4.52 -6.82 -11.58
N THR A 38 -3.44 -7.57 -11.37
CA THR A 38 -2.12 -6.97 -11.14
C THR A 38 -1.55 -6.44 -12.46
N PRO A 39 -0.75 -5.35 -12.46
CA PRO A 39 -0.08 -4.92 -13.69
C PRO A 39 0.76 -6.02 -14.34
N GLU A 40 1.46 -6.82 -13.54
CA GLU A 40 2.35 -7.85 -14.08
C GLU A 40 1.61 -9.01 -14.77
N ILE A 41 0.39 -9.36 -14.31
CA ILE A 41 -0.41 -10.37 -15.01
C ILE A 41 -0.96 -9.84 -16.34
N LEU A 42 -1.15 -8.52 -16.47
CA LEU A 42 -1.59 -7.90 -17.72
C LEU A 42 -0.43 -7.78 -18.72
N GLU A 43 0.79 -7.50 -18.25
CA GLU A 43 1.97 -7.35 -19.09
C GLU A 43 2.58 -8.69 -19.51
N LYS A 44 2.72 -9.62 -18.57
CA LYS A 44 3.49 -10.86 -18.76
C LYS A 44 2.65 -12.14 -18.70
N GLY A 45 1.39 -12.05 -18.26
CA GLY A 45 0.52 -13.21 -18.11
C GLY A 45 0.75 -14.05 -16.84
N TRP A 46 1.70 -13.67 -15.98
CA TRP A 46 1.97 -14.35 -14.72
C TRP A 46 2.38 -13.34 -13.63
N ASN A 47 2.18 -13.70 -12.36
CA ASN A 47 2.57 -12.88 -11.22
C ASN A 47 3.77 -13.52 -10.50
N PRO A 48 4.83 -12.75 -10.17
CA PRO A 48 5.96 -13.29 -9.43
C PRO A 48 5.56 -13.70 -8.02
N LYS A 49 6.11 -14.83 -7.56
CA LYS A 49 5.95 -15.29 -6.18
C LYS A 49 6.79 -14.40 -5.27
N LEU A 50 6.16 -13.76 -4.30
CA LEU A 50 6.86 -12.95 -3.33
C LEU A 50 7.48 -13.86 -2.24
N PRO A 51 8.56 -13.43 -1.56
CA PRO A 51 9.16 -14.20 -0.47
C PRO A 51 8.16 -14.57 0.64
N VAL A 52 7.14 -13.72 0.84
CA VAL A 52 6.05 -13.95 1.79
C VAL A 52 5.13 -15.11 1.39
N ASP A 53 4.98 -15.36 0.09
CA ASP A 53 4.13 -16.45 -0.43
C ASP A 53 4.82 -17.81 -0.25
N THR A 54 6.15 -17.79 -0.18
CA THR A 54 6.98 -18.97 0.07
C THR A 54 6.95 -19.41 1.54
N LEU A 55 6.59 -18.52 2.46
CA LEU A 55 6.41 -18.82 3.88
C LEU A 55 5.08 -19.56 4.10
N LYS A 56 5.00 -20.82 3.64
CA LYS A 56 3.82 -21.66 3.87
C LYS A 56 3.58 -21.84 5.37
N LYS A 57 2.30 -21.86 5.77
CA LYS A 57 1.89 -22.05 7.16
C LYS A 57 2.20 -23.46 7.68
N ASP A 58 2.38 -24.42 6.77
CA ASP A 58 2.48 -25.86 7.07
C ASP A 58 3.91 -26.40 7.19
N LEU A 59 4.94 -25.54 7.23
CA LEU A 59 6.30 -26.01 7.49
C LEU A 59 6.47 -26.31 8.99
N VAL A 60 6.56 -27.61 9.30
CA VAL A 60 6.79 -28.17 10.65
C VAL A 60 8.09 -27.65 11.29
N TYR A 61 9.04 -27.15 10.49
CA TYR A 61 10.30 -26.60 10.96
C TYR A 61 10.62 -25.29 10.24
N ILE A 62 10.19 -24.17 10.80
CA ILE A 62 10.59 -22.83 10.35
C ILE A 62 11.78 -22.41 11.20
N HIS A 63 12.90 -22.04 10.56
CA HIS A 63 14.05 -21.49 11.28
C HIS A 63 13.61 -20.28 12.13
N PRO A 64 14.05 -20.13 13.39
CA PRO A 64 13.55 -19.11 14.32
C PRO A 64 13.63 -17.68 13.75
N THR A 65 14.65 -17.38 12.93
CA THR A 65 14.78 -16.10 12.22
C THR A 65 13.65 -15.84 11.22
N ALA A 66 13.22 -16.86 10.46
CA ALA A 66 12.16 -16.72 9.46
C ALA A 66 10.79 -16.51 10.13
N LEU A 67 10.56 -17.14 11.28
CA LEU A 67 9.36 -16.89 12.09
C LEU A 67 9.32 -15.46 12.62
N SER A 68 10.41 -14.99 13.23
CA SER A 68 10.53 -13.62 13.72
C SER A 68 10.34 -12.58 12.61
N PHE A 69 10.92 -12.83 11.43
CA PHE A 69 10.75 -11.97 10.27
C PHE A 69 9.28 -11.90 9.82
N LYS A 70 8.59 -13.04 9.77
CA LYS A 70 7.16 -13.09 9.43
C LYS A 70 6.32 -12.27 10.40
N LEU A 71 6.51 -12.46 11.72
CA LEU A 71 5.78 -11.72 12.75
C LEU A 71 6.01 -10.21 12.65
N LEU A 72 7.27 -9.81 12.44
CA LEU A 72 7.63 -8.41 12.22
C LEU A 72 6.92 -7.86 10.98
N LEU A 73 6.94 -8.62 9.88
CA LEU A 73 6.34 -8.19 8.62
C LEU A 73 4.82 -8.07 8.73
N ASP A 74 4.14 -9.01 9.37
CA ASP A 74 2.70 -8.96 9.59
C ASP A 74 2.32 -7.75 10.45
N LYS A 75 3.10 -7.45 11.49
CA LYS A 75 2.91 -6.23 12.32
C LYS A 75 3.09 -4.95 11.50
N VAL A 76 4.16 -4.87 10.69
CA VAL A 76 4.41 -3.71 9.83
C VAL A 76 3.28 -3.54 8.81
N ARG A 77 2.81 -4.62 8.19
CA ARG A 77 1.67 -4.59 7.24
C ARG A 77 0.39 -4.12 7.91
N HIS A 78 0.09 -4.60 9.11
CA HIS A 78 -1.07 -4.16 9.87
C HIS A 78 -1.03 -2.65 10.15
N ASN A 79 0.11 -2.16 10.65
CA ASN A 79 0.31 -0.75 10.93
C ASN A 79 0.23 0.12 9.65
N ALA A 80 0.85 -0.33 8.56
CA ALA A 80 0.80 0.36 7.28
C ALA A 80 -0.65 0.48 6.76
N LYS A 81 -1.43 -0.61 6.83
CA LYS A 81 -2.85 -0.61 6.45
C LYS A 81 -3.65 0.39 7.29
N HIS A 82 -3.44 0.40 8.59
CA HIS A 82 -4.12 1.32 9.50
C HIS A 82 -3.77 2.79 9.18
N SER A 83 -2.49 3.09 8.97
CA SER A 83 -2.03 4.44 8.60
C SER A 83 -2.63 4.92 7.28
N ILE A 84 -2.66 4.06 6.25
CA ILE A 84 -3.27 4.40 4.95
C ILE A 84 -4.77 4.69 5.13
N ASN A 85 -5.49 3.85 5.88
CA ASN A 85 -6.92 4.06 6.12
C ASN A 85 -7.17 5.39 6.85
N ASN A 86 -6.37 5.71 7.87
CA ASN A 86 -6.51 6.98 8.60
C ASN A 86 -6.29 8.20 7.70
N VAL A 87 -5.28 8.16 6.82
CA VAL A 87 -5.02 9.22 5.83
C VAL A 87 -6.17 9.34 4.83
N PHE A 88 -6.72 8.21 4.38
CA PHE A 88 -7.88 8.19 3.49
C PHE A 88 -9.11 8.81 4.16
N GLN A 89 -9.46 8.38 5.39
CA GLN A 89 -10.59 8.94 6.14
C GLN A 89 -10.42 10.43 6.41
N TYR A 90 -9.22 10.87 6.78
CA TYR A 90 -8.92 12.29 6.97
C TYR A 90 -9.15 13.09 5.69
N SER A 91 -8.64 12.60 4.56
CA SER A 91 -8.81 13.26 3.25
C SER A 91 -10.28 13.34 2.85
N LYS A 92 -11.04 12.26 3.09
CA LYS A 92 -12.50 12.23 2.86
C LYS A 92 -13.23 13.25 3.73
N GLN A 93 -13.02 13.25 5.04
CA GLN A 93 -13.67 14.21 5.95
C GLN A 93 -13.35 15.66 5.58
N LYS A 94 -12.13 15.93 5.15
CA LYS A 94 -11.72 17.26 4.69
C LYS A 94 -12.46 17.65 3.41
N TRP A 95 -12.57 16.72 2.46
CA TRP A 95 -13.30 16.92 1.21
C TRP A 95 -14.78 17.20 1.47
N ASP A 96 -15.44 16.35 2.27
CA ASP A 96 -16.86 16.47 2.60
C ASP A 96 -17.19 17.79 3.30
N LYS A 97 -16.27 18.31 4.12
CA LYS A 97 -16.43 19.62 4.79
C LYS A 97 -16.27 20.81 3.86
N SER A 98 -15.43 20.72 2.83
CA SER A 98 -15.16 21.84 1.91
C SER A 98 -16.05 21.86 0.68
N HIS A 99 -16.66 20.73 0.31
CA HIS A 99 -17.48 20.61 -0.90
C HIS A 99 -18.94 20.88 -0.58
N LYS A 100 -19.50 21.94 -1.18
CA LYS A 100 -20.94 22.13 -1.30
C LYS A 100 -21.38 21.49 -2.62
N ASN A 101 -22.33 20.56 -2.56
CA ASN A 101 -22.95 20.06 -3.79
C ASN A 101 -23.72 21.22 -4.45
N PRO A 102 -23.44 21.55 -5.72
CA PRO A 102 -24.22 22.56 -6.43
C PRO A 102 -25.66 22.07 -6.56
N GLU A 103 -26.60 22.90 -6.14
CA GLU A 103 -28.03 22.66 -6.35
C GLU A 103 -28.36 22.97 -7.81
N PHE A 104 -28.13 21.99 -8.69
CA PHE A 104 -28.43 22.13 -10.10
C PHE A 104 -29.93 21.87 -10.33
N LYS A 105 -30.69 22.90 -10.66
CA LYS A 105 -32.03 22.75 -11.24
C LYS A 105 -31.88 22.67 -12.75
N VAL A 106 -32.27 21.53 -13.33
CA VAL A 106 -32.35 21.38 -14.78
C VAL A 106 -33.51 22.26 -15.26
N GLY A 107 -33.23 23.38 -15.93
CA GLY A 107 -34.26 24.20 -16.59
C GLY A 107 -34.28 25.72 -16.31
N ASP A 108 -33.25 26.31 -15.69
CA ASP A 108 -32.92 27.75 -15.80
C ASP A 108 -31.72 27.96 -16.73
#